data_AF-A0AAD6FTM7-F1
#
_entry.id   AF-A0AAD6FTM7-F1
#
_cell.length_a   1.000
_cell.length_b   1.000
_cell.length_c   1.000
_cell.angle_alpha   90.00
_cell.angle_beta   90.00
_cell.angle_gamma   90.00
#
_symmetry.space_group_name_H-M   'P 1'
#
loop_
_entity.id
_entity.type
_entity.pdbx_description
1 polymer ?
#
loop_
_entity_poly.entity_id
_entity_poly.type
_entity_poly.pdbx_seq_one_letter_code
_entity_poly.pdbx_strand_id
1 'polypeptide(L)'
;GILEACEDLRSIQEAKREWIDLKVLVHRHFRHLQSQVLWQRLLQGAIGRPEQFPHMQMIVETLLVFPMSTSCCERGFSCMKRIKSDWRGSLSNQMLNSLLRISLHGPEVEDYNAEQAVEKWWQSGQRTRRPMFSD
;
A
#
# COMPACT_ATOMS: atom_id res chain seq x y z
N GLY A 1 -26.19 12.69 5.69
CA GLY A 1 -27.38 13.58 5.79
C GLY A 1 -27.53 14.42 4.53
N ILE A 2 -28.63 15.17 4.32
CA ILE A 2 -28.81 15.98 3.09
C ILE A 2 -27.64 16.95 2.85
N LEU A 3 -27.08 17.51 3.91
CA LEU A 3 -25.89 18.39 3.85
C LEU A 3 -24.65 17.68 3.31
N GLU A 4 -24.38 16.47 3.77
CA GLU A 4 -23.26 15.62 3.32
C GLU A 4 -23.38 15.27 1.82
N ALA A 5 -24.59 14.91 1.37
CA ALA A 5 -24.84 14.65 -0.04
C ALA A 5 -24.69 15.91 -0.93
N CYS A 6 -25.00 17.10 -0.40
CA CYS A 6 -24.78 18.36 -1.10
C CYS A 6 -23.29 18.74 -1.18
N GLU A 7 -22.50 18.46 -0.14
CA GLU A 7 -21.05 18.64 -0.13
C GLU A 7 -20.36 17.69 -1.12
N ASP A 8 -20.75 16.42 -1.14
CA ASP A 8 -20.26 15.44 -2.12
C ASP A 8 -20.54 15.87 -3.55
N LEU A 9 -21.78 16.33 -3.82
CA LEU A 9 -22.16 16.79 -5.16
C LEU A 9 -21.35 18.01 -5.59
N ARG A 10 -21.09 18.94 -4.67
CA ARG A 10 -20.27 20.13 -4.93
C ARG A 10 -18.83 19.76 -5.25
N SER A 11 -18.22 18.89 -4.45
CA SER A 11 -16.86 18.39 -4.69
C SER A 11 -16.72 17.73 -6.07
N ILE A 12 -17.72 16.93 -6.47
CA ILE A 12 -17.74 16.30 -7.81
C ILE A 12 -17.79 17.36 -8.92
N GLN A 13 -18.55 18.44 -8.76
CA GLN A 13 -18.62 19.51 -9.77
C GLN A 13 -17.30 20.30 -9.85
N GLU A 14 -16.67 20.59 -8.71
CA GLU A 14 -15.37 21.25 -8.64
C GLU A 14 -14.28 20.40 -9.29
N ALA A 15 -14.23 19.09 -9.00
CA ALA A 15 -13.33 18.15 -9.67
C ALA A 15 -13.55 18.09 -11.20
N LYS A 16 -14.81 18.10 -11.66
CA LYS A 16 -15.10 18.14 -13.11
C LYS A 16 -14.58 19.42 -13.78
N ARG A 17 -14.69 20.57 -13.10
CA ARG A 17 -14.17 21.84 -13.59
C ARG A 17 -12.65 21.82 -13.66
N GLU A 18 -11.99 21.42 -12.58
CA GLU A 18 -10.54 21.24 -12.52
C GLU A 18 -10.03 20.34 -13.64
N TRP A 19 -10.74 19.24 -13.93
CA TRP A 19 -10.39 18.34 -15.01
C TRP A 19 -10.42 19.00 -16.39
N ILE A 20 -11.40 19.86 -16.65
CA ILE A 20 -11.49 20.61 -17.91
C ILE A 20 -10.31 21.57 -18.02
N ASP A 21 -10.04 22.33 -16.98
CA ASP A 21 -8.95 23.31 -16.93
C ASP A 21 -7.59 22.63 -17.10
N LEU A 22 -7.38 21.50 -16.41
CA LEU A 22 -6.18 20.67 -16.53
C LEU A 22 -6.00 20.13 -17.96
N LYS A 23 -7.07 19.63 -18.60
CA LYS A 23 -7.00 19.17 -20.00
C LYS A 23 -6.58 20.28 -20.95
N VAL A 24 -7.11 21.49 -20.78
CA VAL A 24 -6.75 22.64 -21.61
C VAL A 24 -5.28 22.99 -21.40
N LEU A 25 -4.82 23.05 -20.14
CA LEU A 25 -3.43 23.31 -19.79
C LEU A 25 -2.48 22.26 -20.41
N VAL A 26 -2.81 20.98 -20.24
CA VAL A 26 -2.04 19.86 -20.78
C VAL A 26 -2.00 19.89 -22.30
N HIS A 27 -3.14 20.09 -22.96
CA HIS A 27 -3.21 20.13 -24.41
C HIS A 27 -2.36 21.25 -25.00
N ARG A 28 -2.37 22.43 -24.36
CA ARG A 28 -1.64 23.61 -24.82
C ARG A 28 -0.14 23.53 -24.57
N HIS A 29 0.28 23.02 -23.42
CA HIS A 29 1.68 23.15 -22.97
C HIS A 29 2.43 21.81 -22.82
N PHE A 30 1.71 20.71 -22.62
CA PHE A 30 2.31 19.43 -22.18
C PHE A 30 1.89 18.22 -23.02
N ARG A 31 1.26 18.41 -24.18
CA ARG A 31 0.76 17.32 -25.05
C ARG A 31 1.83 16.32 -25.51
N HIS A 32 3.09 16.73 -25.46
CA HIS A 32 4.23 15.94 -25.89
C HIS A 32 4.77 15.03 -24.78
N LEU A 33 4.32 15.21 -23.53
CA LEU A 33 4.75 14.40 -22.41
C LEU A 33 4.08 13.03 -22.43
N GLN A 34 4.85 12.01 -22.07
CA GLN A 34 4.32 10.69 -21.74
C GLN A 34 3.40 10.79 -20.51
N SER A 35 2.35 9.98 -20.48
CA SER A 35 1.32 10.02 -19.44
C SER A 35 1.90 9.90 -18.02
N GLN A 36 2.81 8.95 -17.80
CA GLN A 36 3.45 8.75 -16.49
C GLN A 36 4.24 9.98 -16.03
N VAL A 37 5.01 10.59 -16.93
CA VAL A 37 5.80 11.80 -16.64
C VAL A 37 4.88 12.98 -16.37
N LEU A 38 3.76 13.08 -17.09
CA LEU A 38 2.77 14.12 -16.89
C LEU A 38 2.15 14.04 -15.49
N TRP A 39 1.69 12.85 -15.07
CA TRP A 39 1.11 12.67 -13.74
C TRP A 39 2.12 12.93 -12.63
N GLN A 40 3.36 12.46 -12.78
CA GLN A 40 4.42 12.73 -11.82
C GLN A 40 4.70 14.24 -11.68
N ARG A 41 4.74 14.97 -12.79
CA ARG A 41 4.96 16.43 -12.78
C ARG A 41 3.78 17.20 -12.19
N LEU A 42 2.55 16.73 -12.38
CA LEU A 42 1.35 17.30 -11.76
C LEU A 42 1.43 17.18 -10.22
N LEU A 43 1.83 16.02 -9.70
CA LEU A 43 1.99 15.81 -8.25
C LEU A 43 3.12 16.64 -7.66
N GLN A 44 4.21 16.80 -8.41
CA GLN A 44 5.35 17.62 -7.99
C GLN A 44 5.08 19.14 -8.09
N GLY A 45 3.88 19.55 -8.53
CA GLY A 45 3.52 20.96 -8.69
C GLY A 45 4.23 21.65 -9.86
N ALA A 46 4.77 20.90 -10.81
CA ALA A 46 5.42 21.42 -12.02
C ALA A 46 4.43 21.68 -13.17
N ILE A 47 3.21 21.14 -13.09
CA ILE A 47 2.10 21.41 -14.01
C ILE A 47 0.95 22.02 -13.21
N GLY A 48 0.83 23.35 -13.26
CA GLY A 48 -0.12 24.07 -12.40
C GLY A 48 0.31 24.10 -10.94
N ARG A 49 -0.36 24.93 -10.14
CA ARG A 49 -0.13 24.95 -8.68
C ARG A 49 -0.98 23.87 -8.01
N PRO A 50 -0.51 23.20 -6.95
CA PRO A 50 -1.30 22.26 -6.16
C PRO A 50 -2.68 22.79 -5.77
N GLU A 51 -2.73 24.06 -5.35
CA GLU A 51 -3.97 24.72 -4.94
C GLU A 51 -4.93 25.04 -6.09
N GLN A 52 -4.48 24.98 -7.35
CA GLN A 52 -5.35 25.14 -8.51
C GLN A 52 -6.09 23.84 -8.85
N PHE A 53 -5.54 22.69 -8.45
CA PHE A 53 -6.07 21.37 -8.83
C PHE A 53 -6.10 20.39 -7.64
N PRO A 54 -6.63 20.77 -6.47
CA PRO A 54 -6.60 19.94 -5.27
C PRO A 54 -7.32 18.59 -5.45
N HIS A 55 -8.45 18.57 -6.17
CA HIS A 55 -9.17 17.32 -6.43
C HIS A 55 -8.41 16.42 -7.40
N MET A 56 -7.76 16.99 -8.42
CA MET A 56 -6.93 16.20 -9.34
C MET A 56 -5.71 15.61 -8.64
N GLN A 57 -5.06 16.35 -7.75
CA GLN A 57 -3.94 15.84 -6.96
C GLN A 57 -4.37 14.65 -6.12
N MET A 58 -5.46 14.79 -5.36
CA MET A 58 -6.01 13.70 -4.53
C MET A 58 -6.35 12.45 -5.37
N ILE A 59 -6.98 12.63 -6.53
CA ILE A 59 -7.34 11.50 -7.42
C ILE A 59 -6.07 10.80 -7.91
N VAL A 60 -5.06 11.55 -8.37
CA VAL A 60 -3.84 10.97 -8.94
C VAL A 60 -3.02 10.27 -7.86
N GLU A 61 -2.88 10.85 -6.67
CA GLU A 61 -2.24 10.20 -5.52
C GLU A 61 -2.93 8.88 -5.17
N THR A 62 -4.27 8.90 -5.11
CA THR A 62 -5.08 7.71 -4.82
C THR A 62 -4.88 6.64 -5.89
N LEU A 63 -4.90 7.02 -7.17
CA LEU A 63 -4.71 6.07 -8.29
C LEU A 63 -3.32 5.43 -8.28
N LEU A 64 -2.28 6.15 -7.86
CA LEU A 64 -0.92 5.61 -7.80
C LEU A 64 -0.72 4.58 -6.70
N VAL A 65 -1.46 4.71 -5.58
CA VAL A 65 -1.44 3.71 -4.51
C VAL A 65 -2.47 2.60 -4.72
N PHE A 66 -3.42 2.79 -5.63
CA PHE A 66 -4.46 1.80 -5.89
C PHE A 66 -3.88 0.58 -6.60
N PRO A 67 -4.07 -0.64 -6.06
CA PRO A 67 -3.65 -1.85 -6.73
C PRO A 67 -4.52 -2.09 -7.97
N MET A 68 -4.07 -1.64 -9.13
CA MET A 68 -4.80 -1.74 -10.40
C MET A 68 -4.81 -3.17 -11.00
N SER A 69 -4.10 -4.13 -10.41
CA SER A 69 -3.97 -5.49 -10.93
C SER A 69 -4.38 -6.56 -9.92
N THR A 70 -5.24 -7.48 -10.36
CA THR A 70 -5.59 -8.71 -9.63
C THR A 70 -4.39 -9.62 -9.40
N SER A 71 -3.30 -9.46 -10.16
CA SER A 71 -2.06 -10.22 -9.97
C SER A 71 -1.50 -10.09 -8.56
N CYS A 72 -1.70 -8.94 -7.89
CA CYS A 72 -1.27 -8.77 -6.50
C CYS A 72 -2.04 -9.72 -5.56
N CYS A 73 -3.35 -9.87 -5.78
CA CYS A 73 -4.19 -10.80 -5.04
C CYS A 73 -3.82 -12.26 -5.37
N GLU A 74 -3.61 -12.58 -6.66
CA GLU A 74 -3.22 -13.92 -7.12
C GLU A 74 -1.88 -14.37 -6.52
N ARG A 75 -0.88 -13.47 -6.46
CA ARG A 75 0.38 -13.73 -5.74
C ARG A 75 0.13 -14.02 -4.26
N GLY A 76 -0.71 -13.24 -3.61
CA GLY A 76 -1.11 -13.46 -2.20
C GLY A 76 -1.78 -14.82 -1.99
N PHE A 77 -2.71 -15.21 -2.86
CA PHE A 77 -3.37 -16.51 -2.80
C PHE A 77 -2.41 -17.68 -3.05
N SER A 78 -1.51 -17.53 -4.02
CA SER A 78 -0.48 -18.54 -4.31
C SER A 78 0.47 -18.73 -3.12
N CYS A 79 0.92 -17.63 -2.54
CA CYS A 79 1.73 -17.65 -1.31
C CYS A 79 0.99 -18.32 -0.14
N MET A 80 -0.29 -17.98 0.06
CA MET A 80 -1.10 -18.61 1.11
C MET A 80 -1.26 -20.11 0.90
N LYS A 81 -1.45 -20.56 -0.35
CA LYS A 81 -1.53 -21.99 -0.67
C LYS A 81 -0.24 -22.70 -0.27
N ARG A 82 0.93 -22.15 -0.63
CA ARG A 82 2.25 -22.71 -0.25
C ARG A 82 2.38 -22.84 1.27
N ILE A 83 2.16 -21.75 2.01
CA ILE A 83 2.29 -21.74 3.47
C ILE A 83 1.31 -22.74 4.12
N LYS A 84 0.05 -22.79 3.70
CA LYS A 84 -0.92 -23.74 4.26
C LYS A 84 -0.57 -25.20 3.94
N SER A 85 -0.07 -25.47 2.74
CA SER A 85 0.36 -26.80 2.32
C SER A 85 1.55 -27.30 3.15
N ASP A 86 2.56 -26.45 3.37
CA ASP A 86 3.75 -26.79 4.16
C ASP A 86 3.39 -27.17 5.60
N TRP A 87 2.46 -26.43 6.20
CA TRP A 87 2.02 -26.64 7.59
C TRP A 87 0.77 -27.53 7.72
N ARG A 88 0.30 -28.13 6.62
CA ARG A 88 -0.89 -29.00 6.55
C ARG A 88 -2.13 -28.43 7.23
N GLY A 89 -2.30 -27.10 7.16
CA GLY A 89 -3.44 -26.40 7.75
C GLY A 89 -3.42 -26.22 9.29
N SER A 90 -2.32 -26.52 9.98
CA SER A 90 -2.22 -26.41 11.45
C SER A 90 -1.98 -24.99 11.99
N LEU A 91 -1.88 -23.99 11.11
CA LEU A 91 -1.56 -22.61 11.50
C LEU A 91 -2.79 -21.85 12.01
N SER A 92 -2.59 -21.10 13.10
CA SER A 92 -3.55 -20.07 13.50
C SER A 92 -3.63 -18.95 12.46
N ASN A 93 -4.77 -18.26 12.38
CA ASN A 93 -4.94 -17.12 11.46
C ASN A 93 -3.90 -16.02 11.71
N GLN A 94 -3.51 -15.80 12.97
CA GLN A 94 -2.49 -14.83 13.31
C GLN A 94 -1.12 -15.22 12.75
N MET A 95 -0.71 -16.49 12.94
CA MET A 95 0.57 -16.98 12.42
C MET A 95 0.58 -16.97 10.88
N LEU A 96 -0.51 -17.41 10.25
CA LEU A 96 -0.66 -17.38 8.80
C LEU A 96 -0.49 -15.95 8.25
N ASN A 97 -1.12 -14.96 8.88
CA ASN A 97 -1.00 -13.56 8.47
C ASN A 97 0.44 -13.05 8.61
N SER A 98 1.10 -13.37 9.73
CA SER A 98 2.51 -13.02 9.94
C SER A 98 3.41 -13.62 8.85
N LEU A 99 3.26 -14.91 8.55
CA LEU A 99 4.06 -15.59 7.52
C LEU A 99 3.77 -15.04 6.12
N LEU A 100 2.50 -14.73 5.81
CA LEU A 100 2.12 -14.09 4.55
C LEU A 100 2.76 -12.71 4.38
N ARG A 101 2.75 -11.89 5.42
CA ARG A 101 3.38 -10.56 5.39
C ARG A 101 4.89 -10.66 5.16
N ILE A 102 5.57 -11.57 5.87
CA ILE A 102 7.00 -11.82 5.67
C ILE A 102 7.27 -12.30 4.24
N SER A 103 6.47 -13.23 3.73
CA SER A 103 6.69 -13.81 2.41
C SER A 103 6.37 -12.87 1.24
N LEU A 104 5.45 -11.90 1.42
CA LEU A 104 5.03 -10.97 0.37
C LEU A 104 5.78 -9.63 0.40
N HIS A 105 6.22 -9.19 1.57
CA HIS A 105 6.75 -7.84 1.78
C HIS A 105 8.05 -7.81 2.58
N GLY A 106 8.52 -8.97 3.08
CA GLY A 106 9.80 -9.07 3.74
C GLY A 106 10.97 -8.89 2.76
N PRO A 107 12.17 -8.59 3.28
CA PRO A 107 13.39 -8.59 2.47
C PRO A 107 13.68 -9.99 1.93
N GLU A 108 14.55 -10.07 0.91
CA GLU A 108 15.13 -11.35 0.50
C GLU A 108 15.92 -11.97 1.66
N VAL A 109 16.14 -13.29 1.61
CA VAL A 109 16.76 -14.02 2.73
C VAL A 109 18.18 -13.52 2.97
N GLU A 110 18.87 -13.16 1.90
CA GLU A 110 20.23 -12.62 1.87
C GLU A 110 20.32 -11.24 2.53
N ASP A 111 19.25 -10.44 2.43
CA ASP A 111 19.17 -9.08 2.97
C ASP A 111 18.55 -9.04 4.38
N TYR A 112 18.09 -10.17 4.90
CA TYR A 112 17.42 -10.23 6.19
C TYR A 112 18.43 -10.14 7.35
N ASN A 113 18.40 -9.01 8.09
CA ASN A 113 19.12 -8.88 9.35
C ASN A 113 18.34 -9.51 10.51
N ALA A 114 18.83 -10.66 11.01
CA ALA A 114 18.23 -11.40 12.10
C ALA A 114 18.51 -10.84 13.51
N GLU A 115 19.45 -9.90 13.66
CA GLU A 115 19.93 -9.42 14.98
C GLU A 115 18.78 -8.94 15.88
N GLN A 116 17.87 -8.13 15.34
CA GLN A 116 16.74 -7.62 16.11
C GLN A 116 15.76 -8.72 16.54
N ALA A 117 15.59 -9.74 15.70
CA ALA A 117 14.72 -10.86 16.02
C ALA A 117 15.34 -11.74 17.12
N VAL A 118 16.64 -11.98 17.04
CA VAL A 118 17.41 -12.72 18.06
C VAL A 118 17.38 -11.98 19.40
N GLU A 119 17.63 -10.67 19.41
CA GLU A 119 17.62 -9.88 20.63
C GLU A 119 16.23 -9.88 21.29
N LYS A 120 15.18 -9.67 20.49
CA LYS A 120 13.79 -9.76 20.99
C LYS A 120 13.47 -11.16 21.53
N TRP A 121 13.90 -12.22 20.85
CA TRP A 121 13.71 -13.59 21.35
C TRP A 121 14.46 -13.82 22.67
N TRP A 122 15.69 -13.31 22.77
CA TRP A 122 16.52 -13.42 23.97
C TRP A 122 15.90 -12.70 25.17
N GLN A 123 15.37 -11.50 24.96
CA GLN A 123 14.72 -10.68 26.00
C GLN A 123 13.32 -11.18 26.38
N SER A 124 12.55 -11.71 25.42
CA SER A 124 11.15 -12.13 25.64
C SER A 124 11.00 -13.53 26.23
N GLY A 125 12.08 -14.32 26.27
CA GLY A 125 12.07 -15.65 26.85
C GLY A 125 11.81 -15.61 28.37
N GLN A 126 10.57 -15.85 28.80
CA GLN A 126 10.32 -16.49 30.09
C GLN A 126 10.88 -17.91 30.00
N ARG A 127 12.19 -18.06 30.24
CA ARG A 127 12.82 -19.37 30.37
C ARG A 127 12.10 -20.05 31.52
N THR A 128 11.23 -21.01 31.23
CA THR A 128 10.74 -21.95 32.24
C THR A 128 12.01 -22.52 32.86
N ARG A 129 12.30 -22.14 34.11
CA ARG A 129 13.40 -22.76 34.85
C ARG A 129 13.16 -24.26 34.73
N ARG A 130 14.20 -25.02 34.35
CA ARG A 130 14.14 -26.49 34.34
C ARG A 130 13.30 -26.92 35.54
N PRO A 131 12.25 -27.74 35.36
CA PRO A 131 11.55 -28.32 36.50
C PRO A 131 12.62 -28.91 37.40
N MET A 132 12.78 -28.35 38.60
CA MET A 132 13.74 -28.88 39.54
C MET A 132 13.16 -30.22 39.97
N PHE A 133 13.72 -31.32 39.47
CA PHE A 133 13.42 -32.62 40.02
C PHE A 133 14.01 -32.60 41.44
N SER A 134 13.14 -32.49 42.43
CA SER A 134 13.49 -32.76 43.81
C SER A 134 13.75 -34.26 43.93
N ASP A 135 14.96 -34.62 44.35
CA ASP A 135 15.39 -36.00 44.61
C ASP A 135 14.47 -36.72 45.62
#